data_AF-A0A8J7CQ52-F1
#
_entry.id   AF-A0A8J7CQ52-F1
#
_cell.length_a   1.000
_cell.length_b   1.000
_cell.length_c   1.000
_cell.angle_alpha   90.00
_cell.angle_beta   90.00
_cell.angle_gamma   90.00
#
_symmetry.space_group_name_H-M   'P 1'
#
loop_
_entity.id
_entity.type
_entity.pdbx_description
1 polymer ?
#
loop_
_entity_poly.entity_id
_entity_poly.type
_entity_poly.pdbx_seq_one_letter_code
_entity_poly.pdbx_strand_id
1 'polypeptide(L)'
;MFRKFFATLLLTLLLTLTASTVDAEGTFQQVYNAENFSAGLKADQAIDESFNTPDGKLRFQLRKLANASADKRMHVIARLDDKKVYDEHFPDAYPAYSFRVIKNVADSRLFYVIESGERALLLGYLPVNGKMAVYIDSQNYYHKDNTSPTIVVTRNGYVIMAFENSNRNTSARYLFTWDADKQWFAYRDLGTYNYLIAHDRQN
;
A
#
# COMPACT_ATOMS: atom_id res chain seq x y z
N MET A 1 -4.54 -30.70 -52.05
CA MET A 1 -5.19 -30.85 -50.73
C MET A 1 -4.32 -30.35 -49.56
N PHE A 2 -2.99 -30.50 -49.61
CA PHE A 2 -2.06 -30.08 -48.53
C PHE A 2 -1.93 -28.57 -48.24
N ARG A 3 -2.18 -27.68 -49.22
CA ARG A 3 -2.07 -26.22 -49.02
C ARG A 3 -3.12 -25.62 -48.08
N LYS A 4 -4.31 -26.24 -47.99
CA LYS A 4 -5.40 -25.73 -47.14
C LYS A 4 -5.20 -26.10 -45.67
N PHE A 5 -4.67 -27.30 -45.40
CA PHE A 5 -4.35 -27.75 -44.03
C PHE A 5 -3.22 -26.95 -43.39
N PHE A 6 -2.20 -26.54 -44.16
CA PHE A 6 -1.10 -25.73 -43.64
C PHE A 6 -1.55 -24.33 -43.21
N ALA A 7 -2.46 -23.72 -43.96
CA ALA A 7 -3.01 -22.41 -43.61
C ALA A 7 -3.90 -22.47 -42.37
N THR A 8 -4.69 -23.54 -42.19
CA THR A 8 -5.52 -23.72 -40.98
C THR A 8 -4.67 -23.98 -39.74
N LEU A 9 -3.58 -24.76 -39.86
CA LEU A 9 -2.64 -25.03 -38.78
C LEU A 9 -1.89 -23.77 -38.33
N LEU A 10 -1.43 -22.94 -39.29
CA LEU A 10 -0.78 -21.66 -38.99
C LEU A 10 -1.74 -20.65 -38.34
N LEU A 11 -3.00 -20.62 -38.76
CA LEU A 11 -4.00 -19.72 -38.16
C LEU A 11 -4.35 -20.13 -36.73
N THR A 12 -4.44 -21.43 -36.43
CA THR A 12 -4.61 -21.93 -35.06
C THR A 12 -3.39 -21.68 -34.18
N LEU A 13 -2.17 -21.77 -34.75
CA LEU A 13 -0.93 -21.49 -34.01
C LEU A 13 -0.75 -20.00 -33.71
N LEU A 14 -1.19 -19.11 -34.63
CA LEU A 14 -1.20 -17.66 -34.38
C LEU A 14 -2.24 -17.26 -33.33
N LEU A 15 -3.40 -17.90 -33.30
CA LEU A 15 -4.44 -17.64 -32.29
C LEU A 15 -4.05 -18.12 -30.88
N THR A 16 -3.19 -19.14 -30.76
CA THR A 16 -2.63 -19.56 -29.46
C THR A 16 -1.52 -18.66 -28.94
N LEU A 17 -0.92 -17.81 -29.78
CA LEU A 17 0.13 -16.86 -29.38
C LEU A 17 -0.42 -15.49 -28.94
N THR A 18 -1.70 -15.22 -29.17
CA THR A 18 -2.38 -13.99 -28.73
C THR A 18 -3.24 -14.17 -27.48
N ALA A 19 -3.24 -15.37 -26.89
CA ALA A 19 -3.85 -15.62 -25.59
C ALA A 19 -2.76 -15.81 -24.53
N SER A 20 -1.81 -14.88 -24.46
CA SER A 20 -1.28 -14.52 -23.15
C SER A 20 -2.44 -13.90 -22.37
N THR A 21 -3.22 -14.72 -21.68
CA THR A 21 -3.87 -14.27 -20.46
C THR A 21 -2.73 -13.80 -19.59
N VAL A 22 -2.41 -12.51 -19.70
CA VAL A 22 -1.66 -11.80 -18.68
C VAL A 22 -2.58 -11.86 -17.47
N ASP A 23 -2.47 -12.96 -16.72
CA ASP A 23 -2.60 -12.85 -15.29
C ASP A 23 -1.54 -11.82 -14.94
N ALA A 24 -1.96 -10.57 -14.84
CA ALA A 24 -1.11 -9.47 -14.41
C ALA A 24 -0.81 -9.77 -12.95
N GLU A 25 0.18 -10.63 -12.72
CA GLU A 25 0.75 -10.86 -11.40
C GLU A 25 1.06 -9.47 -10.84
N GLY A 26 0.52 -9.20 -9.65
CA GLY A 26 0.66 -7.89 -9.05
C GLY A 26 2.15 -7.58 -8.87
N THR A 27 2.53 -6.35 -9.17
CA THR A 27 3.94 -5.95 -9.25
C THR A 27 4.48 -5.42 -7.92
N PHE A 28 3.87 -5.76 -6.79
CA PHE A 28 4.24 -5.20 -5.50
C PHE A 28 4.82 -6.23 -4.55
N GLN A 29 5.76 -5.78 -3.72
CA GLN A 29 6.37 -6.57 -2.67
C GLN A 29 6.44 -5.74 -1.39
N GLN A 30 6.02 -6.29 -0.26
CA GLN A 30 6.32 -5.69 1.04
C GLN A 30 7.80 -5.93 1.39
N VAL A 31 8.56 -4.86 1.61
CA VAL A 31 10.01 -4.93 1.86
C VAL A 31 10.40 -4.50 3.27
N TYR A 32 9.48 -3.94 4.04
CA TYR A 32 9.68 -3.56 5.44
C TYR A 32 8.35 -3.57 6.20
N ASN A 33 8.39 -3.94 7.49
CA ASN A 33 7.24 -3.90 8.39
C ASN A 33 7.69 -3.63 9.83
N ALA A 34 7.15 -2.55 10.41
CA ALA A 34 7.19 -2.23 11.82
C ALA A 34 5.75 -2.21 12.36
N GLU A 35 5.29 -3.37 12.80
CA GLU A 35 3.94 -3.56 13.31
C GLU A 35 3.81 -2.96 14.72
N ASN A 36 2.73 -2.21 14.95
CA ASN A 36 2.40 -1.57 16.24
C ASN A 36 3.56 -0.79 16.87
N PHE A 37 4.44 -0.20 16.04
CA PHE A 37 5.67 0.44 16.49
C PHE A 37 5.42 1.51 17.57
N SER A 38 4.30 2.23 17.50
CA SER A 38 4.01 3.31 18.45
C SER A 38 3.60 2.81 19.85
N ALA A 39 3.27 1.53 20.02
CA ALA A 39 3.02 0.93 21.34
C ALA A 39 4.28 0.93 22.21
N GLY A 40 5.44 0.70 21.59
CA GLY A 40 6.74 0.65 22.27
C GLY A 40 7.37 2.03 22.53
N LEU A 41 6.85 3.08 21.89
CA LEU A 41 7.38 4.44 22.04
C LEU A 41 6.90 5.09 23.35
N LYS A 42 7.85 5.56 24.15
CA LYS A 42 7.59 6.51 25.24
C LYS A 42 7.31 7.90 24.67
N ALA A 43 6.83 8.78 25.55
CA ALA A 43 6.63 10.19 25.24
C ALA A 43 7.96 10.84 24.77
N ASP A 44 7.88 11.66 23.73
CA ASP A 44 8.96 12.31 22.98
C ASP A 44 10.02 11.39 22.34
N GLN A 45 9.74 10.09 22.23
CA GLN A 45 10.60 9.17 21.48
C GLN A 45 10.24 9.13 20.00
N ALA A 46 11.25 8.78 19.20
CA ALA A 46 11.16 8.65 17.75
C ALA A 46 11.76 7.32 17.29
N ILE A 47 11.24 6.78 16.20
CA ILE A 47 12.00 5.87 15.34
C ILE A 47 12.41 6.61 14.07
N ASP A 48 13.61 6.30 13.57
CA ASP A 48 14.15 6.86 12.35
C ASP A 48 14.45 5.71 11.38
N GLU A 49 13.80 5.71 10.23
CA GLU A 49 13.95 4.69 9.19
C GLU A 49 14.44 5.33 7.89
N SER A 50 15.35 4.67 7.19
CA SER A 50 15.95 5.20 5.96
C SER A 50 15.86 4.20 4.82
N PHE A 51 15.48 4.69 3.65
CA PHE A 51 15.29 3.89 2.45
C PHE A 51 15.98 4.56 1.26
N ASN A 52 16.69 3.75 0.47
CA ASN A 52 17.22 4.21 -0.80
C ASN A 52 16.11 4.11 -1.86
N THR A 53 15.75 5.23 -2.47
CA THR A 53 14.79 5.29 -3.58
C THR A 53 15.53 5.67 -4.87
N PRO A 54 14.89 5.52 -6.04
CA PRO A 54 15.42 6.07 -7.29
C PRO A 54 15.67 7.59 -7.26
N ASP A 55 14.97 8.30 -6.37
CA ASP A 55 15.01 9.78 -6.26
C ASP A 55 16.02 10.28 -5.21
N GLY A 56 16.61 9.40 -4.40
CA GLY A 56 17.54 9.75 -3.33
C GLY A 56 17.31 8.97 -2.04
N LYS A 57 17.98 9.36 -0.95
CA LYS A 57 17.81 8.72 0.36
C LYS A 57 16.62 9.35 1.09
N LEU A 58 15.53 8.60 1.24
CA LEU A 58 14.35 9.04 1.97
C LEU A 58 14.41 8.55 3.42
N ARG A 59 14.38 9.49 4.37
CA ARG A 59 14.35 9.22 5.82
C ARG A 59 12.98 9.57 6.40
N PHE A 60 12.38 8.63 7.11
CA PHE A 60 11.20 8.85 7.94
C PHE A 60 11.60 8.98 9.40
N GLN A 61 11.02 9.96 10.08
CA GLN A 61 11.07 10.11 11.52
C GLN A 61 9.63 10.06 12.04
N LEU A 62 9.32 9.05 12.85
CA LEU A 62 8.00 8.78 13.41
C LEU A 62 8.07 8.98 14.93
N ARG A 63 7.45 10.03 15.45
CA ARG A 63 7.59 10.48 16.84
C ARG A 63 6.28 10.39 17.60
N LYS A 64 6.34 10.00 18.87
CA LYS A 64 5.22 10.12 19.81
C LYS A 64 5.44 11.33 20.70
N LEU A 65 4.66 12.40 20.54
CA LEU A 65 4.86 13.67 21.26
C LEU A 65 4.33 13.59 22.70
N ALA A 66 5.08 14.10 23.68
CA ALA A 66 4.68 14.08 25.09
C ALA A 66 3.59 15.11 25.43
N ASN A 67 3.74 16.34 24.92
CA ASN A 67 2.90 17.48 25.29
C ASN A 67 1.92 17.90 24.19
N ALA A 68 1.63 17.01 23.24
CA ALA A 68 0.61 17.26 22.21
C ALA A 68 -0.79 16.82 22.70
N SER A 69 -1.83 17.42 22.12
CA SER A 69 -3.20 16.91 22.25
C SER A 69 -3.32 15.50 21.68
N ALA A 70 -4.36 14.77 22.08
CA ALA A 70 -4.63 13.44 21.53
C ALA A 70 -4.66 13.47 19.99
N ASP A 71 -5.29 14.48 19.38
CA ASP A 71 -5.40 14.62 17.92
C ASP A 71 -4.07 14.86 17.17
N LYS A 72 -2.99 15.13 17.90
CA LYS A 72 -1.66 15.42 17.33
C LYS A 72 -0.55 14.59 17.98
N ARG A 73 -0.91 13.45 18.56
CA ARG A 73 0.02 12.64 19.37
C ARG A 73 1.18 12.07 18.56
N MET A 74 0.93 11.69 17.32
CA MET A 74 1.95 11.13 16.43
C MET A 74 2.40 12.18 15.42
N HIS A 75 3.71 12.34 15.25
CA HIS A 75 4.31 13.28 14.30
C HIS A 75 5.20 12.53 13.32
N VAL A 76 4.94 12.72 12.03
CA VAL A 76 5.64 12.03 10.94
C VAL A 76 6.32 13.05 10.07
N ILE A 77 7.64 12.94 9.97
CA ILE A 77 8.46 13.79 9.10
C ILE A 77 9.16 12.89 8.08
N ALA A 78 9.12 13.26 6.81
CA ALA A 78 9.97 12.64 5.79
C ALA A 78 10.96 13.65 5.20
N ARG A 79 12.21 13.23 4.99
CA ARG A 79 13.27 14.03 4.36
C ARG A 79 13.93 13.25 3.23
N LEU A 80 13.98 13.83 2.03
CA LEU A 80 14.74 13.31 0.89
C LEU A 80 16.07 14.07 0.82
N ASP A 81 17.19 13.36 0.95
CA ASP A 81 18.53 13.97 0.98
C ASP A 81 18.59 15.21 1.90
N ASP A 82 18.10 15.02 3.13
CA ASP A 82 17.97 16.01 4.21
C ASP A 82 16.97 17.17 3.97
N LYS A 83 16.39 17.28 2.77
CA LYS A 83 15.29 18.22 2.49
C LYS A 83 13.96 17.66 3.00
N LYS A 84 13.25 18.40 3.85
CA LYS A 84 11.91 18.02 4.32
C LYS A 84 10.90 18.00 3.17
N VAL A 85 10.23 16.85 2.98
CA VAL A 85 9.25 16.59 1.91
C VAL A 85 7.88 16.18 2.44
N TYR A 86 7.75 15.92 3.75
CA TYR A 86 6.51 15.62 4.45
C TYR A 86 6.61 15.99 5.92
N ASP A 87 5.52 16.47 6.51
CA ASP A 87 5.43 16.91 7.90
C ASP A 87 3.96 16.90 8.31
N GLU A 88 3.51 15.84 8.98
CA GLU A 88 2.10 15.67 9.34
C GLU A 88 1.92 15.13 10.76
N HIS A 89 0.78 15.47 11.36
CA HIS A 89 0.38 14.99 12.68
C HIS A 89 -0.83 14.07 12.57
N PHE A 90 -0.84 13.04 13.41
CA PHE A 90 -1.92 12.07 13.50
C PHE A 90 -2.41 11.95 14.95
N PRO A 91 -3.69 11.60 15.13
CA PRO A 91 -4.24 11.36 16.46
C PRO A 91 -3.55 10.19 17.15
N ASP A 92 -3.69 10.11 18.47
CA ASP A 92 -3.39 8.89 19.21
C ASP A 92 -4.31 7.77 18.72
N ALA A 93 -3.80 6.55 18.63
CA ALA A 93 -4.58 5.45 18.07
C ALA A 93 -4.38 4.16 18.87
N TYR A 94 -5.48 3.44 19.07
CA TYR A 94 -5.49 2.13 19.71
C TYR A 94 -5.64 1.02 18.65
N PRO A 95 -4.86 -0.07 18.73
CA PRO A 95 -3.82 -0.35 19.72
C PRO A 95 -2.51 0.44 19.52
N ALA A 96 -2.17 0.78 18.27
CA ALA A 96 -0.99 1.57 17.91
C ALA A 96 -1.00 1.89 16.40
N TYR A 97 0.01 2.62 15.94
CA TYR A 97 0.36 2.75 14.54
C TYR A 97 1.32 1.65 14.09
N SER A 98 1.13 1.19 12.86
CA SER A 98 2.06 0.36 12.11
C SER A 98 2.66 1.14 10.94
N PHE A 99 3.88 0.80 10.55
CA PHE A 99 4.56 1.37 9.39
C PHE A 99 5.08 0.27 8.47
N ARG A 100 4.77 0.36 7.17
CA ARG A 100 5.23 -0.62 6.17
C ARG A 100 5.78 0.07 4.94
N VAL A 101 6.68 -0.63 4.24
CA VAL A 101 7.16 -0.20 2.93
C VAL A 101 6.82 -1.24 1.89
N ILE A 102 6.20 -0.78 0.82
CA ILE A 102 5.81 -1.55 -0.35
C ILE A 102 6.67 -1.07 -1.52
N LYS A 103 7.34 -2.00 -2.19
CA LYS A 103 8.12 -1.74 -3.39
C LYS A 103 7.32 -2.16 -4.62
N ASN A 104 7.21 -1.28 -5.61
CA ASN A 104 6.87 -1.69 -6.97
C ASN A 104 8.09 -2.31 -7.63
N VAL A 105 7.99 -3.57 -8.02
CA VAL A 105 9.11 -4.35 -8.56
C VAL A 105 9.52 -3.86 -9.96
N ALA A 106 8.60 -3.24 -10.70
CA ALA A 106 8.83 -2.80 -12.06
C ALA A 106 9.81 -1.60 -12.15
N ASP A 107 9.68 -0.63 -11.24
CA ASP A 107 10.45 0.63 -11.26
C ASP A 107 11.21 0.90 -9.94
N SER A 108 11.19 -0.04 -9.00
CA SER A 108 11.77 0.11 -7.66
C SER A 108 11.23 1.27 -6.83
N ARG A 109 10.08 1.86 -7.22
CA ARG A 109 9.41 2.89 -6.44
C ARG A 109 8.97 2.32 -5.10
N LEU A 110 9.16 3.12 -4.04
CA LEU A 110 8.71 2.79 -2.70
C LEU A 110 7.47 3.58 -2.34
N PHE A 111 6.51 2.88 -1.75
CA PHE A 111 5.30 3.39 -1.15
C PHE A 111 5.31 3.05 0.34
N TYR A 112 4.72 3.93 1.14
CA TYR A 112 4.82 3.91 2.59
C TYR A 112 3.43 3.85 3.18
N VAL A 113 3.16 2.79 3.92
CA VAL A 113 1.88 2.62 4.60
C VAL A 113 2.03 3.06 6.05
N ILE A 114 1.18 3.99 6.48
CA ILE A 114 0.99 4.35 7.88
C ILE A 114 -0.45 3.99 8.22
N GLU A 115 -0.65 3.11 9.19
CA GLU A 115 -1.99 2.70 9.56
C GLU A 115 -2.18 2.54 11.06
N SER A 116 -3.43 2.65 11.49
CA SER A 116 -3.92 2.34 12.82
C SER A 116 -5.26 1.62 12.73
N GLY A 117 -5.89 1.32 13.87
CA GLY A 117 -7.23 0.72 13.90
C GLY A 117 -8.33 1.56 13.23
N GLU A 118 -8.08 2.85 12.98
CA GLU A 118 -9.08 3.81 12.48
C GLU A 118 -8.78 4.34 11.07
N ARG A 119 -7.53 4.36 10.63
CA ARG A 119 -7.13 4.92 9.34
C ARG A 119 -5.91 4.22 8.78
N ALA A 120 -5.93 3.96 7.47
CA ALA A 120 -4.78 3.48 6.73
C ALA A 120 -4.49 4.43 5.56
N LEU A 121 -3.22 4.84 5.44
CA LEU A 121 -2.71 5.71 4.40
C LEU A 121 -1.64 5.00 3.60
N LEU A 122 -1.63 5.17 2.28
CA LEU A 122 -0.49 4.86 1.42
C LEU A 122 0.04 6.15 0.81
N LEU A 123 1.31 6.43 1.12
CA LEU A 123 2.05 7.60 0.72
C LEU A 123 3.15 7.20 -0.28
N GLY A 124 3.60 8.13 -1.10
CA GLY A 124 4.84 7.96 -1.85
C GLY A 124 5.39 9.29 -2.36
N TYR A 125 6.68 9.31 -2.66
CA TYR A 125 7.32 10.52 -3.19
C TYR A 125 6.86 10.77 -4.62
N LEU A 126 6.47 12.01 -4.90
CA LEU A 126 6.05 12.46 -6.22
C LEU A 126 7.06 13.51 -6.73
N PRO A 127 8.01 13.13 -7.61
CA PRO A 127 9.11 14.01 -8.02
C PRO A 127 8.66 15.33 -8.63
N VAL A 128 7.59 15.32 -9.43
CA VAL A 128 7.06 16.53 -10.08
C VAL A 128 6.65 17.61 -9.08
N ASN A 129 6.18 17.22 -7.89
CA ASN A 129 5.78 18.15 -6.83
C ASN A 129 6.84 18.31 -5.74
N GLY A 130 7.91 17.50 -5.78
CA GLY A 130 8.98 17.51 -4.79
C GLY A 130 8.52 17.21 -3.36
N LYS A 131 7.41 16.49 -3.19
CA LYS A 131 6.75 16.21 -1.90
C LYS A 131 6.25 14.77 -1.84
N MET A 132 5.94 14.30 -0.64
CA MET A 132 5.15 13.08 -0.47
C MET A 132 3.68 13.37 -0.81
N ALA A 133 3.06 12.50 -1.59
CA ALA A 133 1.64 12.51 -1.89
C ALA A 133 0.93 11.37 -1.15
N VAL A 134 -0.30 11.63 -0.68
CA VAL A 134 -1.23 10.59 -0.22
C VAL A 134 -1.94 10.03 -1.44
N TYR A 135 -1.71 8.76 -1.76
CA TYR A 135 -2.36 8.09 -2.88
C TYR A 135 -3.62 7.33 -2.45
N ILE A 136 -3.57 6.70 -1.27
CA ILE A 136 -4.70 5.98 -0.69
C ILE A 136 -4.92 6.52 0.71
N ASP A 137 -6.16 6.82 1.02
CA ASP A 137 -6.63 7.15 2.37
C ASP A 137 -7.92 6.41 2.61
N SER A 138 -7.94 5.52 3.61
CA SER A 138 -9.09 4.68 3.91
C SER A 138 -10.36 5.48 4.20
N GLN A 139 -10.23 6.73 4.64
CA GLN A 139 -11.38 7.60 4.91
C GLN A 139 -12.16 7.99 3.64
N ASN A 140 -11.57 7.81 2.45
CA ASN A 140 -12.19 8.15 1.17
C ASN A 140 -12.99 6.99 0.54
N TYR A 141 -13.13 5.86 1.24
CA TYR A 141 -13.78 4.66 0.71
C TYR A 141 -14.93 4.21 1.60
N TYR A 142 -15.97 3.69 0.98
CA TYR A 142 -17.12 3.16 1.70
C TYR A 142 -16.73 1.94 2.53
N HIS A 143 -17.16 1.93 3.79
CA HIS A 143 -16.97 0.83 4.71
C HIS A 143 -18.10 0.80 5.74
N LYS A 144 -18.24 -0.33 6.42
CA LYS A 144 -19.23 -0.50 7.48
C LYS A 144 -18.66 0.01 8.80
N ASP A 145 -19.52 0.38 9.73
CA ASP A 145 -19.09 0.68 11.10
C ASP A 145 -18.38 -0.51 11.73
N ASN A 146 -17.46 -0.22 12.66
CA ASN A 146 -16.65 -1.21 13.39
C ASN A 146 -15.78 -2.11 12.48
N THR A 147 -15.28 -1.55 11.38
CA THR A 147 -14.22 -2.18 10.57
C THR A 147 -12.90 -1.46 10.79
N SER A 148 -11.80 -2.20 10.81
CA SER A 148 -10.45 -1.62 10.85
C SER A 148 -9.82 -1.66 9.45
N PRO A 149 -9.39 -0.50 8.91
CA PRO A 149 -8.74 -0.46 7.60
C PRO A 149 -7.32 -1.02 7.69
N THR A 150 -6.89 -1.74 6.66
CA THR A 150 -5.50 -2.14 6.48
C THR A 150 -5.12 -2.14 5.01
N ILE A 151 -3.88 -1.77 4.68
CA ILE A 151 -3.35 -1.83 3.31
C ILE A 151 -2.25 -2.89 3.24
N VAL A 152 -2.47 -3.92 2.42
CA VAL A 152 -1.56 -5.06 2.32
C VAL A 152 -1.15 -5.34 0.88
N VAL A 153 -0.03 -6.02 0.75
CA VAL A 153 0.36 -6.69 -0.49
C VAL A 153 0.00 -8.17 -0.34
N THR A 154 -0.84 -8.68 -1.24
CA THR A 154 -1.19 -10.10 -1.30
C THR A 154 -0.01 -10.94 -1.79
N ARG A 155 -0.06 -12.25 -1.61
CA ARG A 155 0.98 -13.17 -2.11
C ARG A 155 1.21 -13.08 -3.63
N ASN A 156 0.17 -12.74 -4.38
CA ASN A 156 0.23 -12.55 -5.83
C ASN A 156 0.67 -11.12 -6.20
N GLY A 157 1.21 -10.35 -5.26
CA GLY A 157 1.75 -9.02 -5.46
C GLY A 157 0.73 -7.89 -5.68
N TYR A 158 -0.56 -8.10 -5.41
CA TYR A 158 -1.57 -7.05 -5.50
C TYR A 158 -1.61 -6.17 -4.25
N VAL A 159 -1.79 -4.86 -4.42
CA VAL A 159 -2.10 -3.94 -3.31
C VAL A 159 -3.60 -3.94 -3.07
N ILE A 160 -4.00 -4.33 -1.85
CA ILE A 160 -5.40 -4.36 -1.41
C ILE A 160 -5.54 -3.49 -0.18
N MET A 161 -6.53 -2.61 -0.18
CA MET A 161 -7.07 -2.07 1.07
C MET A 161 -8.25 -2.91 1.49
N ALA A 162 -8.24 -3.38 2.74
CA ALA A 162 -9.32 -4.14 3.33
C ALA A 162 -9.87 -3.41 4.56
N PHE A 163 -11.18 -3.48 4.74
CA PHE A 163 -11.88 -3.04 5.95
C PHE A 163 -12.29 -4.28 6.73
N GLU A 164 -11.48 -4.64 7.73
CA GLU A 164 -11.58 -5.89 8.47
C GLU A 164 -12.65 -5.81 9.56
N ASN A 165 -13.57 -6.77 9.59
CA ASN A 165 -14.46 -7.00 10.71
C ASN A 165 -14.11 -8.33 11.38
N SER A 166 -13.21 -8.30 12.35
CA SER A 166 -12.74 -9.49 13.06
C SER A 166 -13.86 -10.25 13.75
N ASN A 167 -14.91 -9.55 14.23
CA ASN A 167 -16.04 -10.17 14.92
C ASN A 167 -16.92 -11.00 13.97
N ARG A 168 -17.04 -10.58 12.71
CA ARG A 168 -17.87 -11.24 11.70
C ARG A 168 -17.05 -12.09 10.73
N ASN A 169 -15.73 -12.08 10.85
CA ASN A 169 -14.80 -12.69 9.90
C ASN A 169 -15.10 -12.27 8.45
N THR A 170 -15.32 -10.97 8.23
CA THR A 170 -15.61 -10.43 6.89
C THR A 170 -14.70 -9.25 6.57
N SER A 171 -14.43 -9.02 5.29
CA SER A 171 -13.66 -7.87 4.84
C SER A 171 -14.25 -7.25 3.57
N ALA A 172 -14.49 -5.94 3.55
CA ALA A 172 -14.75 -5.20 2.32
C ALA A 172 -13.42 -4.77 1.70
N ARG A 173 -13.25 -4.93 0.38
CA ARG A 173 -11.91 -4.84 -0.23
C ARG A 173 -11.89 -3.98 -1.48
N TYR A 174 -10.79 -3.24 -1.64
CA TYR A 174 -10.49 -2.42 -2.80
C TYR A 174 -9.13 -2.83 -3.37
N LEU A 175 -9.09 -3.19 -4.65
CA LEU A 175 -7.86 -3.45 -5.39
C LEU A 175 -7.30 -2.16 -5.94
N PHE A 176 -6.00 -1.94 -5.75
CA PHE A 176 -5.27 -0.79 -6.27
C PHE A 176 -4.27 -1.22 -7.32
N THR A 177 -4.27 -0.51 -8.44
CA THR A 177 -3.34 -0.73 -9.56
C THR A 177 -2.61 0.58 -9.85
N TRP A 178 -1.29 0.52 -9.93
CA TRP A 178 -0.48 1.69 -10.26
C TRP A 178 -0.55 2.00 -11.75
N ASP A 179 -0.92 3.23 -12.05
CA ASP A 179 -0.86 3.81 -13.39
C ASP A 179 0.40 4.68 -13.46
N ALA A 180 1.42 4.18 -14.16
CA ALA A 180 2.71 4.84 -14.29
C ALA A 180 2.62 6.14 -15.11
N ASP A 181 1.69 6.21 -16.07
CA ASP A 181 1.51 7.39 -16.93
C ASP A 181 0.86 8.53 -16.15
N LYS A 182 -0.09 8.20 -15.26
CA LYS A 182 -0.75 9.18 -14.39
C LYS A 182 -0.03 9.42 -13.08
N GLN A 183 0.94 8.58 -12.74
CA GLN A 183 1.60 8.55 -11.44
C GLN A 183 0.58 8.50 -10.29
N TRP A 184 -0.42 7.62 -10.43
CA TRP A 184 -1.54 7.51 -9.49
C TRP A 184 -2.02 6.06 -9.36
N PHE A 185 -2.77 5.74 -8.30
CA PHE A 185 -3.43 4.44 -8.17
C PHE A 185 -4.87 4.50 -8.68
N ALA A 186 -5.18 3.73 -9.71
CA ALA A 186 -6.56 3.36 -10.03
C ALA A 186 -7.07 2.34 -9.00
N TYR A 187 -8.38 2.28 -8.78
CA TYR A 187 -8.97 1.31 -7.87
C TYR A 187 -10.19 0.60 -8.43
N ARG A 188 -10.47 -0.59 -7.90
CA ARG A 188 -11.68 -1.38 -8.15
C ARG A 188 -12.21 -1.93 -6.84
N ASP A 189 -13.50 -1.69 -6.58
CA ASP A 189 -14.23 -2.34 -5.47
C ASP A 189 -14.39 -3.85 -5.78
N LEU A 190 -13.95 -4.70 -4.86
CA LEU A 190 -14.05 -6.15 -4.95
C LEU A 190 -15.24 -6.72 -4.16
N GLY A 191 -15.97 -5.87 -3.45
CA GLY A 191 -17.09 -6.25 -2.60
C GLY A 191 -16.65 -6.80 -1.24
N THR A 192 -17.55 -7.55 -0.60
CA THR A 192 -17.35 -8.13 0.73
C THR A 192 -17.01 -9.61 0.63
N TYR A 193 -15.97 -10.01 1.36
CA TYR A 193 -15.51 -11.39 1.49
C TYR A 193 -15.86 -11.94 2.87
N ASN A 194 -16.13 -13.24 2.96
CA ASN A 194 -16.44 -13.95 4.22
C ASN A 194 -15.19 -14.50 4.93
N TYR A 195 -14.07 -13.79 4.78
CA TYR A 195 -12.81 -14.08 5.45
C TYR A 195 -11.94 -12.80 5.51
N LEU A 196 -11.00 -12.74 6.45
CA LEU A 196 -10.07 -11.60 6.59
C LEU A 196 -8.98 -11.58 5.52
N ILE A 197 -8.39 -10.42 5.20
CA ILE A 197 -7.30 -10.32 4.22
C ILE A 197 -6.04 -11.09 4.63
N ALA A 198 -5.89 -11.44 5.91
CA ALA A 198 -4.79 -12.24 6.41
C ALA A 198 -4.61 -13.57 5.66
N HIS A 199 -5.71 -14.15 5.15
CA HIS A 199 -5.66 -15.38 4.34
C HIS A 199 -4.97 -15.20 2.99
N ASP A 200 -4.99 -13.99 2.42
CA ASP A 200 -4.39 -13.70 1.10
C ASP A 200 -2.91 -13.33 1.21
N ARG A 201 -2.38 -13.26 2.44
CA ARG A 201 -0.97 -12.99 2.76
C ARG A 201 -0.15 -14.27 2.97
N GLN A 202 -0.80 -15.43 3.06
CA GLN A 202 -0.14 -16.71 3.36
C GLN A 202 0.26 -17.44 2.07
N ASN A 203 1.46 -18.03 2.08
CA ASN A 203 1.97 -18.92 1.01
C ASN A 203 1.05 -20.13 0.86
#